data_AF-A0AB34CKC2-F1
#
_entry.id   AF-A0AB34CKC2-F1
#
_cell.length_a   1.000
_cell.length_b   1.000
_cell.length_c   1.000
_cell.angle_alpha   90.00
_cell.angle_beta   90.00
_cell.angle_gamma   90.00
#
_symmetry.space_group_name_H-M   'P 1'
#
loop_
_entity.id
_entity.type
_entity.pdbx_description
1 polymer ?
#
loop_
_entity_poly.entity_id
_entity_poly.type
_entity_poly.pdbx_seq_one_letter_code
_entity_poly.pdbx_strand_id
1 'polypeptide(L)'
;MKVFKWVVASMMMGAISFSAMAAKEVTKEEVKTMNLQKIGTVNTTAETTSPMDAKKVLSKLADEKGGKYYLVIAGREHGKFSATAEVYK
;
A
#
# COMPACT_ATOMS: atom_id res chain seq x y z
N MET A 1 18.44 -41.73 13.66
CA MET A 1 17.41 -40.66 13.62
C MET A 1 17.96 -39.28 14.03
N LYS A 2 19.01 -38.75 13.36
CA LYS A 2 19.55 -37.41 13.67
C LYS A 2 19.64 -36.50 12.44
N VAL A 3 19.95 -37.06 11.27
CA VAL A 3 20.05 -36.31 10.00
C VAL A 3 18.70 -35.82 9.47
N PHE A 4 17.61 -36.57 9.70
CA PHE A 4 16.27 -36.20 9.26
C PHE A 4 15.71 -34.97 10.01
N LYS A 5 16.15 -34.72 11.26
CA LYS A 5 15.73 -33.52 12.03
C LYS A 5 16.36 -32.22 11.49
N TRP A 6 17.52 -32.30 10.83
CA TRP A 6 18.19 -31.12 10.27
C TRP A 6 17.60 -30.68 8.93
N VAL A 7 17.10 -31.62 8.10
CA VAL A 7 16.46 -31.31 6.81
C VAL A 7 15.09 -30.63 6.97
N VAL A 8 14.35 -30.95 8.04
CA VAL A 8 13.06 -30.31 8.35
C VAL A 8 13.24 -28.85 8.81
N ALA A 9 14.36 -28.53 9.47
CA ALA A 9 14.63 -27.17 9.94
C ALA A 9 14.93 -26.18 8.80
N SER A 10 15.47 -26.63 7.66
CA SER A 10 15.76 -25.77 6.49
C SER A 10 14.53 -25.45 5.62
N MET A 11 13.44 -26.22 5.73
CA MET A 11 12.21 -25.95 4.96
C MET A 11 11.34 -24.83 5.57
N MET A 12 11.61 -24.42 6.81
CA MET A 12 10.89 -23.31 7.46
C MET A 12 11.43 -21.92 7.06
N MET A 13 12.38 -21.83 6.14
CA MET A 13 12.65 -20.63 5.34
C MET A 13 11.81 -20.68 4.05
N GLY A 14 10.59 -21.19 4.14
CA GLY A 14 9.58 -21.03 3.10
C GLY A 14 9.29 -19.53 3.00
N ALA A 15 9.74 -18.95 1.89
CA ALA A 15 9.58 -17.56 1.54
C ALA A 15 8.22 -17.02 2.01
N ILE A 16 8.25 -15.99 2.84
CA ILE A 16 7.16 -15.02 2.90
C ILE A 16 7.12 -14.39 1.50
N SER A 17 6.48 -15.10 0.58
CA SER A 17 6.10 -14.62 -0.73
C SER A 17 5.15 -13.46 -0.49
N PHE A 18 5.72 -12.26 -0.43
CA PHE A 18 4.98 -11.04 -0.68
C PHE A 18 4.58 -11.12 -2.16
N SER A 19 3.46 -11.80 -2.41
CA SER A 19 2.74 -11.62 -3.66
C SER A 19 2.60 -10.12 -3.86
N ALA A 20 3.19 -9.63 -4.95
CA ALA A 20 3.04 -8.26 -5.41
C ALA A 20 1.56 -8.08 -5.82
N MET A 21 0.70 -7.92 -4.83
CA MET A 21 -0.62 -7.36 -5.03
C MET A 21 -0.41 -5.86 -5.16
N ALA A 22 -0.66 -5.35 -6.36
CA ALA A 22 -0.75 -3.92 -6.62
C ALA A 22 -1.60 -3.27 -5.51
N ALA A 23 -1.19 -2.08 -5.06
CA ALA A 23 -1.85 -1.42 -3.95
C ALA A 23 -3.36 -1.34 -4.20
N LYS A 24 -4.13 -2.05 -3.37
CA LYS A 24 -5.58 -2.15 -3.55
C LYS A 24 -6.20 -0.93 -2.89
N GLU A 25 -7.07 -0.23 -3.62
CA GLU A 25 -7.86 0.85 -3.04
C GLU A 25 -8.78 0.23 -1.98
N VAL A 26 -8.56 0.59 -0.72
CA VAL A 26 -9.35 0.12 0.42
C VAL A 26 -10.24 1.22 0.94
N THR A 27 -11.42 0.84 1.43
CA THR A 27 -12.30 1.77 2.13
C THR A 27 -11.93 1.85 3.62
N LYS A 28 -12.45 2.89 4.29
CA LYS A 28 -12.18 3.10 5.74
C LYS A 28 -12.64 1.92 6.57
N GLU A 29 -13.65 1.21 6.07
CA GLU A 29 -14.25 0.04 6.70
C GLU A 29 -13.32 -1.17 6.64
N GLU A 30 -12.68 -1.41 5.49
CA GLU A 30 -11.69 -2.50 5.34
C GLU A 30 -10.44 -2.23 6.17
N VAL A 31 -9.93 -1.00 6.18
CA VAL A 31 -8.81 -0.59 7.05
C VAL A 31 -9.13 -0.87 8.52
N LYS A 32 -10.34 -0.55 8.96
CA LYS A 32 -10.77 -0.72 10.35
C LYS A 32 -11.08 -2.19 10.70
N THR A 33 -11.67 -2.94 9.77
CA THR A 33 -12.02 -4.36 9.93
C THR A 33 -10.78 -5.25 9.93
N MET A 34 -9.83 -4.95 9.04
CA MET A 34 -8.57 -5.70 8.91
C MET A 34 -7.46 -5.17 9.84
N ASN A 35 -7.73 -4.12 10.62
CA ASN A 35 -6.75 -3.47 11.50
C ASN A 35 -5.45 -3.11 10.74
N LEU A 36 -5.59 -2.61 9.51
CA LEU A 36 -4.45 -2.31 8.64
C LEU A 36 -3.60 -1.22 9.28
N GLN A 37 -2.29 -1.43 9.32
CA GLN A 37 -1.41 -0.51 10.01
C GLN A 37 -1.09 0.66 9.08
N LYS A 38 -1.48 1.88 9.48
CA LYS A 38 -1.12 3.08 8.74
C LYS A 38 0.40 3.24 8.78
N ILE A 39 1.04 3.13 7.62
CA ILE A 39 2.49 3.28 7.49
C ILE A 39 2.88 4.67 7.01
N GLY A 40 1.93 5.45 6.47
CA GLY A 40 2.20 6.81 6.06
C GLY A 40 1.03 7.51 5.41
N THR A 41 1.31 8.70 4.91
CA THR A 41 0.39 9.49 4.08
C THR A 41 1.17 9.96 2.87
N VAL A 42 0.54 9.90 1.70
CA VAL A 42 1.06 10.35 0.42
C VAL A 42 0.16 11.43 -0.14
N ASN A 43 0.76 12.41 -0.81
CA ASN A 43 0.06 13.56 -1.37
C ASN A 43 0.54 13.71 -2.81
N THR A 44 -0.38 14.00 -3.72
CA THR A 44 -0.03 14.43 -5.07
C THR A 44 0.33 15.90 -5.02
N THR A 45 1.38 16.27 -5.74
CA THR A 45 1.70 17.68 -5.95
C THR A 45 0.63 18.32 -6.82
N ALA A 46 0.44 19.63 -6.64
CA ALA A 46 -0.48 20.49 -7.38
C ALA A 46 -0.15 20.62 -8.89
N GLU A 47 0.58 19.68 -9.45
CA GLU A 47 0.94 19.61 -10.87
C GLU A 47 0.05 18.60 -11.61
N THR A 48 -0.61 17.69 -10.87
CA THR A 48 -1.58 16.80 -11.49
C THR A 48 -2.77 17.62 -11.99
N THR A 49 -3.04 17.54 -13.28
CA THR A 49 -4.11 18.30 -13.95
C THR A 49 -5.36 17.45 -14.13
N SER A 50 -5.31 16.18 -13.69
CA SER A 50 -6.40 15.22 -13.86
C SER A 50 -6.54 14.29 -12.66
N PRO A 51 -7.77 13.88 -12.32
CA PRO A 51 -8.03 12.91 -11.24
C PRO A 51 -7.41 11.53 -11.53
N MET A 52 -7.24 11.17 -12.81
CA MET A 52 -6.56 9.94 -13.22
C MET A 52 -5.07 9.94 -12.88
N ASP A 53 -4.35 11.00 -13.21
CA ASP A 53 -2.94 11.15 -12.84
C ASP A 53 -2.77 11.19 -11.32
N ALA A 54 -3.70 11.85 -10.62
CA ALA A 54 -3.67 11.89 -9.16
C ALA A 54 -3.78 10.47 -8.57
N LYS A 55 -4.72 9.65 -9.03
CA LYS A 55 -4.83 8.24 -8.60
C LYS A 55 -3.57 7.44 -8.92
N LYS A 56 -3.01 7.62 -10.11
CA LYS A 56 -1.81 6.89 -10.55
C LYS A 56 -0.59 7.25 -9.72
N VAL A 57 -0.42 8.53 -9.42
CA VAL A 57 0.64 9.05 -8.53
C VAL A 57 0.43 8.54 -7.10
N LEU A 58 -0.80 8.59 -6.57
CA LEU A 58 -1.09 8.08 -5.22
C LEU A 58 -0.81 6.58 -5.09
N SER A 59 -1.24 5.76 -6.07
CA SER A 59 -0.95 4.33 -6.07
C SER A 59 0.56 4.11 -6.09
N LYS A 60 1.28 4.77 -6.99
CA LYS A 60 2.74 4.63 -7.11
C LYS A 60 3.46 5.04 -5.82
N LEU A 61 3.07 6.15 -5.21
CA LEU A 61 3.63 6.61 -3.94
C LEU A 61 3.31 5.65 -2.79
N ALA A 62 2.12 5.02 -2.80
CA ALA A 62 1.75 4.01 -1.82
C ALA A 62 2.59 2.74 -1.98
N ASP A 63 2.80 2.27 -3.21
CA ASP A 63 3.68 1.15 -3.54
C ASP A 63 5.14 1.45 -3.13
N GLU A 64 5.67 2.65 -3.44
CA GLU A 64 7.02 3.09 -3.03
C GLU A 64 7.20 3.17 -1.51
N LYS A 65 6.14 3.55 -0.78
CA LYS A 65 6.12 3.55 0.69
C LYS A 65 6.08 2.14 1.28
N GLY A 66 5.96 1.09 0.47
CA GLY A 66 5.77 -0.28 0.93
C GLY A 66 4.36 -0.57 1.44
N GLY A 67 3.40 0.25 1.00
CA GLY A 67 1.98 0.08 1.30
C GLY A 67 1.33 -0.92 0.38
N LYS A 68 0.57 -1.84 0.95
CA LYS A 68 -0.29 -2.76 0.18
C LYS A 68 -1.65 -2.15 -0.13
N TYR A 69 -2.01 -1.08 0.57
CA TYR A 69 -3.32 -0.47 0.49
C TYR A 69 -3.19 1.03 0.59
N TYR A 70 -4.01 1.76 -0.16
CA TYR A 70 -4.13 3.20 -0.02
C TYR A 70 -5.60 3.61 0.08
N LEU A 71 -5.84 4.67 0.86
CA LEU A 71 -7.16 5.23 1.07
C LEU A 71 -7.13 6.72 0.76
N VAL A 72 -7.84 7.12 -0.28
CA VAL A 72 -7.94 8.53 -0.65
C VAL A 72 -8.81 9.25 0.37
N ILE A 73 -8.22 10.15 1.16
CA ILE A 73 -8.92 10.89 2.21
C ILE A 73 -9.37 12.29 1.77
N ALA A 74 -8.70 12.87 0.78
CA ALA A 74 -9.03 14.21 0.30
C ALA A 74 -8.60 14.39 -1.16
N GLY A 75 -9.47 15.03 -1.96
CA GLY A 75 -9.11 15.65 -3.22
C GLY A 75 -9.44 17.14 -3.12
N ARG A 76 -8.45 18.01 -3.28
CA ARG A 76 -8.64 19.46 -3.36
C ARG A 76 -8.39 19.92 -4.78
N GLU A 77 -9.31 20.73 -5.27
CA GLU A 77 -9.20 21.44 -6.54
C GLU A 77 -9.23 22.93 -6.24
N HIS A 78 -8.06 23.56 -6.21
CA HIS A 78 -7.95 25.00 -5.92
C HIS A 78 -6.97 25.62 -6.92
N GLY A 79 -7.44 25.76 -8.17
CA GLY A 79 -6.65 26.14 -9.35
C GLY A 79 -5.69 25.05 -9.86
N LYS A 80 -5.33 24.10 -9.00
CA LYS A 80 -4.50 22.92 -9.25
C LYS A 80 -5.09 21.72 -8.50
N PHE A 81 -5.03 20.51 -9.06
CA PHE A 81 -5.59 19.32 -8.43
C PHE A 81 -4.56 18.73 -7.47
N SER A 82 -4.96 18.40 -6.24
CA SER A 82 -4.11 17.79 -5.23
C SER A 82 -4.91 16.75 -4.46
N ALA A 83 -4.49 15.50 -4.51
CA ALA A 83 -5.12 14.42 -3.77
C ALA A 83 -4.21 13.96 -2.62
N THR A 84 -4.80 13.58 -1.50
CA THR A 84 -4.13 13.01 -0.34
C THR A 84 -4.68 11.62 -0.09
N ALA A 85 -3.80 10.63 0.02
CA ALA A 85 -4.14 9.28 0.42
C ALA A 85 -3.31 8.84 1.62
N GLU A 86 -3.93 8.07 2.50
CA GLU A 86 -3.24 7.35 3.56
C GLU A 86 -2.80 5.98 3.05
N VAL A 87 -1.62 5.55 3.46
CA VAL A 87 -1.00 4.30 3.02
C VAL A 87 -0.97 3.33 4.18
N TYR A 88 -1.37 2.08 3.92
CA TYR A 88 -1.46 1.02 4.90
C TYR A 88 -0.77 -0.26 4.43
N LYS A 89 -0.33 -1.05 5.40
CA LYS A 89 0.27 -2.37 5.24
C LYS A 89 -0.60 -3.45 5.88
#